data_AF-B7PZ07-F1
#
_entry.id   AF-B7PZ07-F1
#
_cell.length_a   1.000
_cell.length_b   1.000
_cell.length_c   1.000
_cell.angle_alpha   90.00
_cell.angle_beta   90.00
_cell.angle_gamma   90.00
#
_symmetry.space_group_name_H-M   'P 1'
#
loop_
_entity.id
_entity.type
_entity.pdbx_description
1 polymer ?
#
loop_
_entity_poly.entity_id
_entity_poly.type
_entity_poly.pdbx_seq_one_letter_code
_entity_poly.pdbx_strand_id
1 'polypeptide(L)' 'SRRPRLLVAVSSWPARFAQRQAIRFSWGRGSNDGNGSFRIVFFLGCVSVGR' A
#
# COMPACT_ATOMS: atom_id res chain seq x y z
N SER A 1 -10.14 13.97 -9.98
CA SER A 1 -9.37 13.16 -9.00
C SER A 1 -8.32 14.05 -8.35
N ARG A 2 -8.32 14.21 -7.02
CA ARG A 2 -7.36 15.07 -6.28
C ARG A 2 -6.05 14.29 -6.09
N ARG A 3 -4.91 14.81 -6.54
CA ARG A 3 -3.60 14.16 -6.39
C ARG A 3 -3.26 13.97 -4.91
N PRO A 4 -2.71 12.81 -4.49
CA PRO A 4 -2.25 12.63 -3.12
C PRO A 4 -1.08 13.56 -2.83
N ARG A 5 -1.04 14.14 -1.63
CA ARG A 5 0.10 14.91 -1.11
C ARG A 5 1.22 14.02 -0.60
N LEU A 6 0.88 12.82 -0.12
CA LEU A 6 1.83 11.82 0.33
C LEU A 6 1.54 10.47 -0.34
N LEU A 7 2.57 9.87 -0.93
CA LEU A 7 2.53 8.52 -1.44
C LEU A 7 3.49 7.66 -0.63
N VAL A 8 2.98 6.62 0.02
CA VAL A 8 3.79 5.64 0.74
C VAL A 8 3.94 4.39 -0.12
N ALA A 9 5.17 4.05 -0.45
CA ALA A 9 5.51 2.83 -1.14
C ALA A 9 6.04 1.79 -0.14
N VAL A 10 5.42 0.61 -0.11
CA VAL A 10 5.80 -0.47 0.80
C VAL A 10 6.25 -1.68 -0.01
N SER A 11 7.51 -2.09 0.16
CA SER A 11 8.03 -3.34 -0.40
C SER A 11 7.39 -4.54 0.31
N SER A 12 6.88 -5.50 -0.47
CA SER A 12 6.18 -6.69 0.04
C SER A 12 6.42 -7.86 -0.91
N TRP A 13 6.26 -9.09 -0.41
CA TRP A 13 6.26 -10.29 -1.25
C TRP A 13 4.84 -10.77 -1.53
N PRO A 14 4.51 -11.38 -2.67
CA PRO A 14 3.10 -11.65 -3.02
C PRO A 14 2.39 -12.60 -2.05
N ALA A 15 3.11 -13.56 -1.48
CA ALA A 15 2.60 -14.44 -0.42
C ALA A 15 2.22 -13.70 0.88
N ARG A 16 2.73 -12.48 1.14
CA ARG A 16 2.50 -11.71 2.37
C ARG A 16 1.17 -10.94 2.36
N PHE A 17 0.08 -11.59 2.00
CA PHE A 17 -1.25 -10.96 1.91
C PHE A 17 -1.73 -10.42 3.27
N ALA A 18 -1.66 -11.24 4.33
CA ALA A 18 -2.11 -10.86 5.67
C ALA A 18 -1.37 -9.62 6.21
N GLN A 19 -0.07 -9.49 5.94
CA GLN A 19 0.72 -8.33 6.35
C GLN A 19 0.28 -7.05 5.61
N ARG A 20 0.03 -7.15 4.30
CA ARG A 20 -0.54 -6.00 3.54
C ARG A 20 -1.92 -5.64 4.04
N GLN A 21 -2.73 -6.62 4.45
CA GLN A 21 -4.04 -6.39 5.02
C GLN A 21 -3.94 -5.66 6.36
N ALA A 22 -3.08 -6.10 7.27
CA ALA A 22 -2.84 -5.43 8.56
C ALA A 22 -2.38 -3.99 8.38
N ILE A 23 -1.53 -3.69 7.39
CA ILE A 23 -1.12 -2.32 7.05
C ILE A 23 -2.32 -1.47 6.64
N ARG A 24 -3.18 -1.97 5.74
CA ARG A 24 -4.38 -1.23 5.28
C ARG A 24 -5.36 -0.90 6.39
N PHE A 25 -5.50 -1.78 7.38
CA PHE A 25 -6.41 -1.60 8.51
C PHE A 25 -5.81 -0.83 9.70
N SER A 26 -4.52 -0.52 9.65
CA SER A 26 -3.83 0.24 10.69
C SER A 26 -3.37 1.60 10.14
N TRP A 27 -2.08 1.90 10.24
CA TRP A 27 -1.48 3.18 9.83
C TRP A 27 -1.60 3.45 8.32
N GLY A 28 -1.82 2.40 7.51
CA GLY A 28 -1.97 2.51 6.07
C GLY A 28 -3.37 2.82 5.59
N ARG A 29 -4.31 3.08 6.51
CA ARG A 29 -5.66 3.52 6.21
C ARG A 29 -5.59 4.94 5.64
N GLY A 30 -5.56 5.04 4.30
CA GLY A 30 -5.50 6.32 3.59
C GLY A 30 -6.48 7.35 4.15
N SER A 31 -5.98 8.53 4.50
CA SER A 31 -6.80 9.67 4.93
C SER A 31 -7.06 10.60 3.73
N ASN A 32 -8.26 11.16 3.69
CA ASN A 32 -8.65 12.25 2.78
C ASN A 32 -8.99 13.52 3.57
N ASP A 33 -8.57 13.63 4.83
CA ASP A 33 -9.04 14.66 5.73
C ASP A 33 -8.35 16.00 5.45
N GLY A 34 -9.18 17.06 5.39
CA GLY A 34 -8.89 18.48 5.56
C GLY A 34 -7.87 19.13 4.62
N ASN A 35 -6.66 18.58 4.52
CA ASN A 35 -5.53 19.18 3.82
C ASN A 35 -4.44 18.16 3.44
N GLY A 36 -4.62 16.85 3.62
CA GLY A 36 -3.53 15.89 3.41
C GLY A 36 -4.00 14.53 2.91
N SER A 37 -4.28 14.42 1.62
CA SER A 37 -4.58 13.11 1.03
C SER A 37 -3.31 12.27 0.98
N PHE A 38 -3.32 11.10 1.62
CA PHE A 38 -2.24 10.12 1.47
C PHE A 38 -2.74 8.80 0.88
N ARG A 39 -1.88 8.13 0.12
CA ARG A 39 -2.17 6.82 -0.48
C ARG A 39 -1.02 5.86 -0.23
N ILE A 40 -1.34 4.57 -0.16
CA ILE A 40 -0.36 3.50 -0.03
C ILE A 40 -0.39 2.62 -1.27
N VAL A 41 0.80 2.25 -1.74
CA VAL A 41 1.02 1.27 -2.81
C VAL A 41 1.98 0.19 -2.32
N PHE A 42 1.78 -1.04 -2.79
CA PHE A 42 2.66 -2.17 -2.47
C PHE A 42 3.47 -2.59 -3.69
N PHE A 43 4.79 -2.61 -3.56
CA PHE A 43 5.68 -3.15 -4.59
C PHE A 43 5.95 -4.62 -4.28
N LEU A 44 5.56 -5.48 -5.21
CA LEU A 44 5.43 -6.92 -4.99
C LEU A 44 6.59 -7.75 -5.56
N GLY A 45 7.42 -7.16 -6.44
CA GLY A 45 8.43 -7.90 -7.20
C GLY A 45 7.82 -8.92 -8.17
N CYS A 46 8.68 -9.64 -8.89
CA CYS A 46 8.26 -10.75 -9.75
C CYS A 46 8.09 -12.02 -8.91
N VAL A 47 6.97 -12.71 -9.11
CA VAL A 47 6.82 -14.11 -8.65
C VAL A 47 7.16 -14.98 -9.85
N SER A 48 8.25 -15.75 -9.76
CA SER A 48 8.40 -16.89 -10.65
C SER A 48 7.32 -17.89 -10.25
N VAL A 49 6.27 -17.99 -11.08
CA VAL A 49 5.39 -19.15 -11.01
C VAL A 49 6.22 -20.29 -11.57
N GLY A 50 6.87 -21.04 -10.68
CA GLY A 50 7.65 -22.22 -11.04
C GLY A 50 6.79 -23.12 -11.93
N ARG A 51 7.31 -23.42 -13.12
CA ARG A 51 6.79 -24.45 -14.02
C ARG A 51 7.01 -25.83 -13.43
#